data_AF-A0A929D359-F1
#
_entry.id   AF-A0A929D359-F1
#
_cell.length_a   1.000
_cell.length_b   1.000
_cell.length_c   1.000
_cell.angle_alpha   90.00
_cell.angle_beta   90.00
_cell.angle_gamma   90.00
#
_symmetry.space_group_name_H-M   'P 1'
#
loop_
_entity.id
_entity.type
_entity.pdbx_description
1 polymer ?
#
loop_
_entity_poly.entity_id
_entity_poly.type
_entity_poly.pdbx_seq_one_letter_code
_entity_poly.pdbx_strand_id
1 'polypeptide(L)'
;MAPKNRETSFFTLLKGALNPAFSYLVFVSQTEERENTDFDEVLDVLNRLGIKALDRKFYLDEAMGQAYLKVKLKVKKLEIGEHEQLGSILPKDVTYYFYSSKKED
;
A
#
# COMPACT_ATOMS: atom_id res chain seq x y z
N MET A 1 -24.36 18.11 21.57
CA MET A 1 -24.28 17.87 20.11
C MET A 1 -23.04 17.04 19.85
N ALA A 2 -23.19 15.81 19.37
CA ALA A 2 -22.07 14.90 19.08
C ALA A 2 -21.23 15.42 17.88
N PRO A 3 -19.90 15.23 17.86
CA PRO A 3 -19.09 15.58 16.71
C PRO A 3 -19.51 14.75 15.50
N LYS A 4 -19.88 15.45 14.42
CA LYS A 4 -20.25 14.87 13.13
C LYS A 4 -19.04 14.14 12.52
N ASN A 5 -19.33 12.94 12.02
CA ASN A 5 -18.55 12.14 11.08
C ASN A 5 -17.10 11.84 11.48
N ARG A 6 -16.92 10.65 12.08
CA ARG A 6 -15.72 9.85 11.83
C ARG A 6 -15.68 9.54 10.33
N GLU A 7 -15.06 10.42 9.56
CA GLU A 7 -14.44 10.04 8.29
C GLU A 7 -13.33 9.05 8.64
N THR A 8 -13.73 7.79 8.85
CA THR A 8 -12.75 6.71 8.91
C THR A 8 -12.23 6.60 7.49
N SER A 9 -11.17 7.36 7.18
CA SER A 9 -10.56 7.34 5.84
C SER A 9 -10.35 5.89 5.44
N PHE A 10 -10.65 5.53 4.19
CA PHE A 10 -10.57 4.14 3.71
C PHE A 10 -9.23 3.49 4.07
N PHE A 11 -8.15 4.27 4.06
CA PHE A 11 -6.83 3.94 4.57
C PHE A 11 -6.81 3.39 6.01
N THR A 12 -7.55 3.99 6.95
CA THR A 12 -7.67 3.54 8.34
C THR A 12 -8.37 2.19 8.43
N LEU A 13 -9.41 1.97 7.62
CA LEU A 13 -10.08 0.66 7.51
C LEU A 13 -9.14 -0.40 6.93
N LEU A 14 -8.39 -0.04 5.89
CA LEU A 14 -7.38 -0.88 5.25
C LEU A 14 -6.30 -1.32 6.24
N LYS A 15 -5.81 -0.38 7.05
CA LYS A 15 -4.82 -0.62 8.10
C LYS A 15 -5.37 -1.50 9.22
N GLY A 16 -6.61 -1.27 9.65
CA GLY A 16 -7.28 -2.10 10.67
C GLY A 16 -7.51 -3.55 10.24
N ALA A 17 -7.62 -3.80 8.94
CA ALA A 17 -7.81 -5.13 8.35
C ALA A 17 -6.50 -5.87 8.01
N LEU A 18 -5.34 -5.38 8.46
CA LEU A 18 -4.05 -6.07 8.24
C LEU A 18 -3.83 -7.16 9.29
N ASN A 19 -3.57 -8.39 8.84
CA ASN A 19 -3.24 -9.48 9.75
C ASN A 19 -1.78 -9.34 10.22
N PRO A 20 -1.51 -9.15 11.53
CA PRO A 20 -0.16 -8.88 12.06
C PRO A 20 0.85 -10.00 11.85
N ALA A 21 0.43 -11.21 11.46
CA ALA A 21 1.34 -12.30 11.15
C ALA A 21 2.17 -12.06 9.86
N PHE A 22 1.80 -11.07 9.05
CA PHE A 22 2.43 -10.76 7.77
C PHE A 22 2.82 -9.29 7.68
N SER A 23 3.68 -9.00 6.72
CA SER A 23 3.98 -7.62 6.33
C SER A 23 3.23 -7.25 5.06
N TYR A 24 2.94 -5.97 4.92
CA TYR A 24 2.18 -5.43 3.81
C TYR A 24 2.84 -4.17 3.29
N LEU A 25 2.82 -4.01 1.97
CA LEU A 25 2.99 -2.72 1.32
C LEU A 25 1.60 -2.24 0.89
N VAL A 26 1.30 -0.99 1.20
CA VAL A 26 0.08 -0.32 0.76
C VAL A 26 0.51 0.86 -0.10
N PHE A 27 0.18 0.81 -1.39
CA PHE A 27 0.42 1.89 -2.33
C PHE A 27 -0.86 2.68 -2.49
N VAL A 28 -0.72 3.99 -2.62
CA VAL A 28 -1.81 4.96 -2.78
C VAL A 28 -1.46 5.85 -3.96
N SER A 29 -2.38 5.99 -4.89
CA SER A 29 -2.26 6.89 -6.03
C SER A 29 -3.50 7.78 -6.09
N GLN A 30 -3.32 9.04 -6.46
CA GLN A 30 -4.44 9.91 -6.75
C GLN A 30 -4.93 9.58 -8.16
N THR A 31 -6.24 9.39 -8.30
CA THR A 31 -6.84 9.11 -9.59
C THR A 31 -7.93 10.11 -9.89
N GLU A 32 -7.70 10.91 -10.93
CA GLU A 32 -8.72 11.76 -11.52
C GLU A 32 -9.58 10.94 -12.52
N GLU A 33 -9.10 9.80 -13.01
CA GLU A 33 -9.74 8.98 -14.04
C GLU A 33 -9.79 7.49 -13.66
N ARG A 34 -11.02 7.00 -13.41
CA ARG A 34 -11.38 5.62 -13.01
C ARG A 34 -10.74 4.49 -13.86
N GLU A 35 -10.29 4.78 -15.08
CA GLU A 35 -9.92 3.78 -16.07
C GLU A 35 -8.41 3.56 -16.23
N ASN A 36 -7.55 4.42 -15.65
CA ASN A 36 -6.09 4.37 -15.89
C ASN A 36 -5.22 4.17 -14.65
N THR A 37 -5.81 3.92 -13.47
CA THR A 37 -5.01 3.67 -12.27
C THR A 37 -4.55 2.23 -12.22
N ASP A 38 -3.59 1.92 -13.08
CA ASP A 38 -2.92 0.63 -13.09
C ASP A 38 -1.68 0.69 -12.19
N PHE A 39 -1.60 -0.25 -11.26
CA PHE A 39 -0.43 -0.43 -10.41
C PHE A 39 0.57 -1.43 -11.03
N ASP A 40 0.49 -1.71 -12.34
CA ASP A 40 1.38 -2.65 -13.04
C ASP A 40 2.84 -2.20 -12.91
N GLU A 41 3.11 -0.90 -13.06
CA GLU A 41 4.45 -0.36 -12.84
C GLU A 41 4.95 -0.63 -11.43
N VAL A 42 4.09 -0.46 -10.42
CA VAL A 42 4.44 -0.77 -9.02
C VAL A 42 4.73 -2.26 -8.84
N LEU A 43 3.94 -3.12 -9.46
CA LEU A 43 4.11 -4.58 -9.39
C LEU A 43 5.39 -5.03 -10.12
N ASP A 44 5.72 -4.41 -11.25
CA ASP A 44 6.96 -4.64 -11.98
C ASP A 44 8.18 -4.22 -11.15
N VAL A 45 8.12 -3.04 -10.50
CA VAL A 45 9.16 -2.60 -9.56
C VAL A 45 9.35 -3.62 -8.44
N LEU A 46 8.27 -4.09 -7.81
CA LEU A 46 8.36 -5.10 -6.76
C LEU A 46 9.02 -6.38 -7.27
N ASN A 47 8.68 -6.82 -8.47
CA ASN A 47 9.26 -8.00 -9.07
C ASN A 47 10.75 -7.83 -9.40
N ARG A 48 11.15 -6.67 -9.94
CA ARG A 48 12.56 -6.31 -10.21
C ARG A 48 13.40 -6.27 -8.94
N LEU A 49 12.81 -5.81 -7.84
CA LEU A 49 13.45 -5.80 -6.51
C LEU A 49 13.46 -7.18 -5.85
N GLY A 50 12.88 -8.21 -6.47
CA GLY A 50 12.78 -9.54 -5.88
C GLY A 50 11.79 -9.64 -4.72
N ILE A 51 10.96 -8.61 -4.50
CA ILE A 51 9.97 -8.55 -3.43
C ILE A 51 8.78 -9.43 -3.82
N LYS A 52 8.75 -10.65 -3.27
CA LYS A 52 7.68 -11.63 -3.54
C LYS A 52 6.40 -11.30 -2.79
N ALA A 53 5.37 -10.92 -3.53
CA ALA A 53 4.00 -10.82 -3.05
C ALA A 53 3.39 -12.22 -2.84
N LEU A 54 2.75 -12.43 -1.69
CA LEU A 54 1.90 -13.60 -1.42
C LEU A 54 0.48 -13.40 -1.95
N ASP A 55 -0.03 -12.18 -1.85
CA ASP A 55 -1.39 -11.81 -2.24
C ASP A 55 -1.41 -10.32 -2.59
N ARG A 56 -2.29 -9.92 -3.49
CA ARG A 56 -2.48 -8.52 -3.86
C ARG A 56 -3.97 -8.21 -3.97
N LYS A 57 -4.38 -7.06 -3.44
CA LYS A 57 -5.75 -6.58 -3.50
C LYS A 57 -5.76 -5.10 -3.89
N PHE A 58 -6.53 -4.81 -4.92
CA PHE A 58 -6.81 -3.47 -5.37
C PHE A 58 -8.11 -2.96 -4.74
N TYR A 59 -8.11 -1.70 -4.35
CA TYR A 59 -9.27 -1.01 -3.84
C TYR A 59 -9.34 0.38 -4.46
N LEU A 60 -10.54 0.80 -4.83
CA LEU A 60 -10.79 2.15 -5.34
C LEU A 60 -11.70 2.86 -4.34
N ASP A 61 -11.23 3.99 -3.82
CA ASP A 61 -12.02 4.89 -3.00
C ASP A 61 -12.51 6.05 -3.87
N GLU A 62 -13.72 5.89 -4.40
CA GLU A 62 -14.33 6.86 -5.32
C GLU A 62 -14.71 8.15 -4.62
N ALA A 63 -14.92 8.10 -3.30
CA ALA A 63 -15.27 9.26 -2.49
C ALA A 63 -14.10 10.26 -2.38
N MET A 64 -12.86 9.75 -2.28
CA MET A 64 -11.66 10.58 -2.21
C MET A 64 -10.85 10.63 -3.51
N GLY A 65 -11.30 9.96 -4.58
CA GLY A 65 -10.57 9.90 -5.85
C GLY A 65 -9.20 9.22 -5.71
N GLN A 66 -9.14 8.14 -4.93
CA GLN A 66 -7.89 7.48 -4.58
C GLN A 66 -7.95 5.99 -4.91
N ALA A 67 -6.87 5.47 -5.49
CA ALA A 67 -6.70 4.04 -5.65
C ALA A 67 -5.67 3.53 -4.65
N TYR A 68 -5.90 2.31 -4.17
CA TYR A 68 -5.07 1.65 -3.18
C TYR A 68 -4.71 0.25 -3.66
N LEU A 69 -3.41 -0.06 -3.67
CA LEU A 69 -2.92 -1.42 -3.87
C LEU A 69 -2.34 -1.94 -2.56
N LYS A 70 -2.98 -2.96 -1.99
CA LYS A 70 -2.46 -3.72 -0.85
C LYS A 70 -1.72 -4.94 -1.36
N VAL A 71 -0.43 -5.03 -1.04
CA VAL A 71 0.42 -6.18 -1.35
C VAL A 71 0.81 -6.86 -0.04
N LYS A 72 0.39 -8.11 0.13
CA LYS A 72 0.83 -8.97 1.23
C LYS A 72 2.19 -9.55 0.87
N LEU A 73 3.16 -9.44 1.76
CA LEU A 73 4.51 -9.90 1.53
C LEU A 73 4.78 -11.25 2.21
N LYS A 74 5.66 -12.04 1.59
CA LYS A 74 6.18 -13.26 2.22
C LYS A 74 7.20 -12.94 3.31
N VAL A 75 7.94 -11.85 3.12
CA VAL A 75 8.97 -11.38 4.03
C VAL A 75 8.35 -10.62 5.21
N LYS A 76 9.00 -10.71 6.37
CA LYS A 76 8.59 -9.96 7.57
C LYS A 76 9.16 -8.55 7.62
N LYS A 77 10.28 -8.31 6.93
CA LYS A 77 10.94 -7.00 6.84
C LYS A 77 11.44 -6.80 5.42
N LEU A 78 11.44 -5.54 4.99
CA LEU A 78 12.24 -5.09 3.86
C LEU A 78 13.59 -4.65 4.39
N GLU A 79 14.66 -4.93 3.67
CA GLU A 79 15.99 -4.42 3.93
C GLU A 79 16.04 -2.92 3.64
N ILE A 80 16.99 -2.21 4.27
CA ILE A 80 17.14 -0.75 4.11
C ILE A 80 17.31 -0.39 2.62
N GLY A 81 18.10 -1.19 1.89
CA GLY A 81 18.29 -1.00 0.45
C GLY A 81 17.01 -1.21 -0.38
N GLU A 82 16.11 -2.10 0.03
CA GLU A 82 14.81 -2.30 -0.65
C GLU A 82 13.89 -1.09 -0.43
N HIS A 83 13.92 -0.48 0.76
CA HIS A 83 13.17 0.74 1.06
C HIS A 83 13.66 1.96 0.24
N GLU A 84 14.98 2.14 0.15
CA GLU A 84 15.56 3.23 -0.65
C GLU A 84 15.29 3.05 -2.14
N GLN A 85 15.43 1.81 -2.64
CA GLN A 85 15.14 1.51 -4.04
C GLN A 85 13.65 1.68 -4.37
N LEU A 86 12.74 1.23 -3.50
CA LEU A 86 11.31 1.49 -3.67
C LEU A 86 11.04 3.00 -3.79
N GLY A 87 11.58 3.81 -2.89
CA GLY A 87 11.40 5.27 -2.93
C GLY A 87 11.94 5.93 -4.19
N SER A 88 12.99 5.38 -4.80
CA SER A 88 13.61 5.95 -5.99
C SER A 88 12.99 5.49 -7.30
N ILE A 89 12.37 4.31 -7.34
CA ILE A 89 11.88 3.68 -8.58
C ILE A 89 10.35 3.77 -8.69
N LEU A 90 9.64 3.96 -7.58
CA LEU A 90 8.19 4.12 -7.62
C LEU A 90 7.77 5.34 -8.45
N PRO A 91 6.61 5.28 -9.13
CA PRO A 91 6.05 6.42 -9.84
C PRO A 91 5.88 7.60 -8.87
N LYS A 92 6.15 8.82 -9.33
CA LYS A 92 6.08 10.04 -8.50
C LYS A 92 4.69 10.31 -7.91
N ASP A 93 3.65 9.80 -8.55
CA ASP A 93 2.26 9.95 -8.13
C ASP A 93 1.82 8.88 -7.12
N VAL A 94 2.70 7.91 -6.82
CA VAL A 94 2.39 6.81 -5.91
C VAL A 94 3.10 7.01 -4.58
N THR A 95 2.32 7.13 -3.51
CA THR A 95 2.83 7.05 -2.15
C THR A 95 2.76 5.60 -1.66
N TYR A 96 3.77 5.13 -0.93
CA TYR A 96 3.74 3.79 -0.35
C TYR A 96 3.89 3.80 1.17
N TYR A 97 3.30 2.81 1.83
CA TYR A 97 3.36 2.59 3.26
C TYR A 97 3.72 1.13 3.53
N PHE A 98 4.74 0.92 4.35
CA PHE A 98 5.11 -0.41 4.81
C PHE A 98 4.53 -0.68 6.20
N TYR A 99 3.75 -1.74 6.33
CA TYR A 99 3.21 -2.24 7.58
C TYR A 99 3.81 -3.60 7.87
N SER A 100 4.66 -3.66 8.88
CA SER A 100 5.05 -4.92 9.51
C SER A 100 4.59 -4.87 10.95
N SER A 101 4.15 -6.01 11.48
CA SER A 101 3.98 -6.11 12.92
C SER A 101 5.37 -6.10 13.53
N LYS A 102 5.79 -4.94 14.06
CA LYS A 102 6.89 -4.90 15.01
C LYS A 102 6.50 -5.83 16.15
N LYS A 103 7.12 -7.00 16.22
CA LYS A 103 7.53 -7.46 17.55
C LYS A 103 8.68 -6.53 17.89
N GLU A 104 8.35 -5.46 18.63
CA GLU A 104 9.31 -4.90 19.56
C GLU A 104 9.73 -6.09 20.44
N ASP A 105 11.00 -6.46 20.29
CA ASP A 105 11.72 -7.24 21.30
C ASP A 105 12.29 -6.23 22.30
#